data_AF-A0A418V795-F1
#
_entry.id   AF-A0A418V795-F1
#
_cell.length_a   1.000
_cell.length_b   1.000
_cell.length_c   1.000
_cell.angle_alpha   90.00
_cell.angle_beta   90.00
_cell.angle_gamma   90.00
#
_symmetry.space_group_name_H-M   'P 1'
#
loop_
_entity.id
_entity.type
_entity.pdbx_description
1 polymer ?
#
loop_
_entity_poly.entity_id
_entity_poly.type
_entity_poly.pdbx_seq_one_letter_code
_entity_poly.pdbx_strand_id
1 'polypeptide(L)'
;MQSPQMPLTSSGLLTDIGRQRIGGVNQDAGMALDLPRGGLYAVADGMGGHAAGELAANLALDTLTQNYLEGRGQPPERLAEAVQAANLAVIRHAVGESVGMGTTLLAILIDGGAALVAHVGDSRAYLLRDNELLRLTDDHSWVAEQVRLGFLTEEEAHEHQWKSVVNNALGGEERVRLELFGLPVKAGDRLLICSDGLSGVVPEPELLRFLSRRDAPETVTRLLVDAANDAGGPDNITAVIVDVVRTLPLPRYALPPRTPDGPEYVDVLLTARRGSSLVTYLILTLVYFTLLGMILIPEHRTLIGLLGLLLLAMIVFLQARVQRGLVAARSTRPAVALKRVGTSLRSDPDPPERKLN
;
A
#
# COMPACT_ATOMS: atom_id res chain seq x y z
N MET A 1 34.61 -20.44 -7.60
CA MET A 1 33.27 -20.22 -8.18
C MET A 1 32.28 -20.18 -7.03
N GLN A 2 31.76 -18.99 -6.68
CA GLN A 2 30.65 -18.91 -5.73
C GLN A 2 29.43 -19.53 -6.40
N SER A 3 28.83 -20.55 -5.79
CA SER A 3 27.52 -21.06 -6.21
C SER A 3 26.55 -19.88 -6.33
N PRO A 4 25.75 -19.78 -7.41
CA PRO A 4 24.75 -18.72 -7.50
C PRO A 4 23.86 -18.82 -6.26
N GLN A 5 23.88 -17.78 -5.42
CA GLN A 5 22.99 -17.73 -4.27
C GLN A 5 21.56 -17.73 -4.80
N MET A 6 20.73 -18.66 -4.33
CA MET A 6 19.32 -18.69 -4.70
C MET A 6 18.69 -17.32 -4.40
N PRO A 7 17.88 -16.78 -5.31
CA PRO A 7 17.24 -15.48 -5.13
C PRO A 7 16.31 -15.53 -3.90
N LEU A 8 16.03 -14.36 -3.31
CA LEU A 8 15.12 -14.30 -2.15
C LEU A 8 13.70 -14.67 -2.55
N THR A 9 13.31 -14.25 -3.74
CA THR A 9 11.98 -14.40 -4.32
C THR A 9 12.09 -14.97 -5.74
N SER A 10 11.02 -15.58 -6.21
CA SER A 10 10.82 -15.95 -7.61
C SER A 10 9.40 -15.49 -7.98
N SER A 11 9.21 -14.93 -9.17
CA SER A 11 7.93 -14.31 -9.51
C SER A 11 7.54 -14.51 -10.96
N GLY A 12 6.24 -14.62 -11.21
CA GLY A 12 5.66 -14.68 -12.55
C GLY A 12 4.59 -13.61 -12.70
N LEU A 13 4.67 -12.84 -13.78
CA LEU A 13 3.73 -11.78 -14.13
C LEU A 13 3.13 -12.08 -15.50
N LEU A 14 1.82 -11.91 -15.63
CA LEU A 14 1.12 -11.97 -16.90
C LEU A 14 -0.04 -10.97 -16.87
N THR A 15 -0.21 -10.27 -17.98
CA THR A 15 -1.37 -9.42 -18.27
C THR A 15 -1.97 -9.87 -19.59
N ASP A 16 -3.29 -9.91 -19.68
CA ASP A 16 -4.06 -10.32 -20.85
C ASP A 16 -5.26 -9.41 -21.02
N ILE A 17 -5.62 -9.13 -22.28
CA ILE A 17 -6.72 -8.21 -22.58
C ILE A 17 -8.09 -8.79 -22.17
N GLY A 18 -8.23 -10.11 -22.09
CA GLY A 18 -9.51 -10.76 -21.85
C GLY A 18 -10.30 -11.03 -23.13
N ARG A 19 -11.10 -12.11 -23.14
CA ARG A 19 -11.85 -12.56 -24.33
C ARG A 19 -12.97 -11.62 -24.79
N GLN A 20 -13.56 -10.82 -23.91
CA GLN A 20 -14.65 -9.90 -24.26
C GLN A 20 -14.18 -8.50 -24.61
N ARG A 21 -12.90 -8.18 -24.36
CA ARG A 21 -12.27 -6.91 -24.72
C ARG A 21 -11.44 -7.01 -26.02
N ILE A 22 -11.59 -8.08 -26.79
CA ILE A 22 -10.86 -8.29 -28.06
C ILE A 22 -11.13 -7.13 -29.02
N GLY A 23 -10.06 -6.45 -29.45
CA GLY A 23 -10.11 -5.25 -30.28
C GLY A 23 -10.09 -3.92 -29.50
N GLY A 24 -10.11 -3.98 -28.17
CA GLY A 24 -9.89 -2.84 -27.27
C GLY A 24 -8.41 -2.65 -26.90
N VAL A 25 -8.19 -1.89 -25.83
CA VAL A 25 -6.88 -1.65 -25.21
C VAL A 25 -6.86 -2.35 -23.86
N ASN A 26 -5.72 -2.95 -23.50
CA ASN A 26 -5.52 -3.46 -22.14
C ASN A 26 -5.17 -2.26 -21.24
N GLN A 27 -6.07 -1.93 -20.32
CA GLN A 27 -5.94 -0.82 -19.39
C GLN A 27 -5.28 -1.24 -18.07
N ASP A 28 -5.06 -2.54 -17.86
CA ASP A 28 -4.24 -3.03 -16.75
C ASP A 28 -2.75 -2.86 -17.04
N ALA A 29 -1.98 -2.70 -15.97
CA ALA A 29 -0.53 -2.84 -15.97
C ALA A 29 -0.08 -3.68 -14.77
N GLY A 30 1.02 -4.40 -14.96
CA GLY A 30 1.68 -5.17 -13.90
C GLY A 30 3.18 -4.96 -13.90
N MET A 31 3.80 -5.08 -12.73
CA MET A 31 5.24 -4.87 -12.55
C MET A 31 5.80 -5.89 -11.56
N ALA A 32 6.98 -6.42 -11.89
CA ALA A 32 7.81 -7.21 -10.99
C ALA A 32 9.26 -6.71 -11.09
N LEU A 33 9.77 -6.17 -9.99
CA LEU A 33 11.11 -5.60 -9.91
C LEU A 33 11.91 -6.28 -8.80
N ASP A 34 12.99 -6.96 -9.18
CA ASP A 34 13.91 -7.54 -8.22
C ASP A 34 14.73 -6.47 -7.50
N LEU A 35 14.85 -6.61 -6.18
CA LEU A 35 15.61 -5.73 -5.31
C LEU A 35 16.65 -6.52 -4.51
N PRO A 36 17.75 -5.90 -4.04
CA PRO A 36 18.81 -6.63 -3.34
C PRO A 36 18.36 -7.41 -2.09
N ARG A 37 17.23 -7.03 -1.49
CA ARG A 37 16.66 -7.65 -0.29
C ARG A 37 15.26 -8.22 -0.52
N GLY A 38 14.86 -8.44 -1.77
CA GLY A 38 13.55 -8.99 -2.15
C GLY A 38 13.07 -8.46 -3.49
N GLY A 39 11.91 -7.81 -3.52
CA GLY A 39 11.35 -7.28 -4.76
C GLY A 39 10.16 -6.36 -4.51
N LEU A 40 9.83 -5.54 -5.51
CA LEU A 40 8.63 -4.72 -5.57
C LEU A 40 7.74 -5.27 -6.68
N TYR A 41 6.51 -5.62 -6.32
CA TYR A 41 5.53 -6.23 -7.22
C TYR A 41 4.27 -5.40 -7.17
N ALA A 42 3.65 -5.11 -8.30
CA ALA A 42 2.46 -4.29 -8.33
C ALA A 42 1.53 -4.63 -9.50
N VAL A 43 0.24 -4.35 -9.29
CA VAL A 43 -0.80 -4.33 -10.32
C VAL A 43 -1.53 -2.99 -10.21
N ALA A 44 -1.89 -2.44 -11.36
CA ALA A 44 -2.71 -1.25 -11.51
C ALA A 44 -3.76 -1.52 -12.58
N ASP A 45 -5.02 -1.28 -12.25
CA ASP A 45 -6.17 -1.40 -13.17
C ASP A 45 -6.60 0.01 -13.58
N GLY A 46 -6.44 0.34 -14.85
CA GLY A 46 -6.65 1.66 -15.41
C GLY A 46 -8.10 1.93 -15.76
N MET A 47 -8.67 3.01 -15.22
CA MET A 47 -10.03 3.45 -15.52
C MET A 47 -10.04 4.79 -16.26
N GLY A 48 -11.04 4.96 -17.11
CA GLY A 48 -11.15 6.08 -18.06
C GLY A 48 -11.35 5.54 -19.48
N GLY A 49 -11.69 6.40 -20.44
CA GLY A 49 -11.78 5.97 -21.85
C GLY A 49 -10.50 5.22 -22.28
N HIS A 50 -10.61 4.32 -23.27
CA HIS A 50 -9.59 3.33 -23.62
C HIS A 50 -8.12 3.77 -23.41
N ALA A 51 -7.65 4.80 -24.12
CA ALA A 51 -6.26 5.27 -24.03
C ALA A 51 -5.90 5.95 -22.70
N ALA A 52 -6.87 6.54 -22.01
CA ALA A 52 -6.66 7.25 -20.75
C ALA A 52 -6.43 6.28 -19.57
N GLY A 53 -7.14 5.15 -19.55
CA GLY A 53 -6.95 4.11 -18.53
C GLY A 53 -5.57 3.45 -18.61
N GLU A 54 -5.16 3.01 -19.82
CA GLU A 54 -3.81 2.45 -20.06
C GLU A 54 -2.72 3.43 -19.62
N LEU A 55 -2.85 4.71 -19.99
CA LEU A 55 -1.91 5.75 -19.58
C LEU A 55 -1.86 5.90 -18.06
N ALA A 56 -3.01 5.92 -17.38
CA ALA A 56 -3.07 6.07 -15.93
C ALA A 56 -2.36 4.91 -15.20
N ALA A 57 -2.64 3.67 -15.58
CA ALA A 57 -2.05 2.48 -14.97
C ALA A 57 -0.52 2.44 -15.15
N ASN A 58 -0.03 2.62 -16.38
CA ASN A 58 1.41 2.62 -16.67
C ASN A 58 2.12 3.78 -15.95
N LEU A 59 1.56 5.00 -16.01
CA LEU A 59 2.12 6.16 -15.33
C LEU A 59 2.21 5.97 -13.82
N ALA A 60 1.21 5.32 -13.20
CA ALA A 60 1.23 5.03 -11.79
C ALA A 60 2.35 4.05 -11.42
N LEU A 61 2.52 2.96 -12.16
CA LEU A 61 3.57 1.96 -11.91
C LEU A 61 4.98 2.51 -12.16
N ASP A 62 5.17 3.27 -13.23
CA ASP A 62 6.45 3.92 -13.54
C ASP A 62 6.83 4.91 -12.45
N THR A 63 5.89 5.77 -12.04
CA THR A 63 6.11 6.76 -11.00
C THR A 63 6.38 6.11 -9.65
N LEU A 64 5.63 5.05 -9.29
CA LEU A 64 5.84 4.25 -8.09
C LEU A 64 7.27 3.70 -8.07
N THR A 65 7.70 3.07 -9.16
CA THR A 65 9.02 2.46 -9.27
C THR A 65 10.12 3.49 -9.09
N GLN A 66 10.06 4.57 -9.88
CA GLN A 66 11.09 5.60 -9.86
C GLN A 66 11.19 6.26 -8.49
N ASN A 67 10.07 6.70 -7.91
CA ASN A 67 10.07 7.36 -6.62
C ASN A 67 10.47 6.43 -5.48
N TYR A 68 10.13 5.14 -5.56
CA TYR A 68 10.58 4.18 -4.58
C TYR A 68 12.11 4.01 -4.65
N LEU A 69 12.67 3.79 -5.85
CA LEU A 69 14.11 3.56 -6.05
C LEU A 69 14.97 4.78 -5.69
N GLU A 70 14.53 5.98 -6.05
CA GLU A 70 15.23 7.24 -5.73
C GLU A 70 14.96 7.73 -4.30
N GLY A 71 13.87 7.25 -3.70
CA GLY A 71 13.40 7.64 -2.38
C GLY A 71 14.40 7.33 -1.26
N ARG A 72 14.42 8.18 -0.25
CA ARG A 72 15.24 8.03 0.96
C ARG A 72 14.33 7.78 2.16
N GLY A 73 14.85 7.14 3.21
CA GLY A 73 14.07 6.80 4.41
C GLY A 73 13.84 5.31 4.57
N GLN A 74 12.98 4.92 5.52
CA GLN A 74 12.67 3.51 5.71
C GLN A 74 11.67 3.05 4.64
N PRO A 75 11.66 1.74 4.30
CA PRO A 75 10.79 1.22 3.25
C PRO A 75 9.30 1.54 3.38
N PRO A 76 8.65 1.52 4.58
CA PRO A 76 7.25 1.91 4.69
C PRO A 76 6.98 3.36 4.27
N GLU A 77 7.80 4.31 4.73
CA GLU A 77 7.63 5.72 4.36
C GLU A 77 7.92 5.94 2.87
N ARG A 78 9.00 5.33 2.36
CA ARG A 78 9.35 5.40 0.93
C ARG A 78 8.25 4.86 0.03
N LEU A 79 7.63 3.74 0.41
CA LEU A 79 6.54 3.14 -0.35
C LEU A 79 5.31 4.06 -0.36
N ALA A 80 4.91 4.59 0.80
CA ALA A 80 3.79 5.54 0.89
C ALA A 80 4.05 6.82 0.09
N GLU A 81 5.27 7.38 0.16
CA GLU A 81 5.64 8.56 -0.63
C GLU A 81 5.62 8.28 -2.13
N ALA A 82 6.04 7.08 -2.55
CA ALA A 82 6.02 6.69 -3.95
C ALA A 82 4.58 6.51 -4.47
N VAL A 83 3.67 5.93 -3.69
CA VAL A 83 2.24 5.85 -4.03
C VAL A 83 1.61 7.25 -4.12
N GLN A 84 1.90 8.14 -3.17
CA GLN A 84 1.42 9.52 -3.22
C GLN A 84 1.98 10.27 -4.43
N ALA A 85 3.22 10.02 -4.82
CA ALA A 85 3.80 10.59 -6.04
C ALA A 85 3.10 10.08 -7.29
N ALA A 86 2.80 8.77 -7.36
CA ALA A 86 2.02 8.15 -8.43
C ALA A 86 0.62 8.78 -8.55
N ASN A 87 -0.09 8.96 -7.43
CA ASN A 87 -1.38 9.64 -7.41
C ASN A 87 -1.31 11.04 -8.06
N LEU A 88 -0.36 11.86 -7.61
CA LEU A 88 -0.21 13.21 -8.13
C LEU A 88 0.24 13.22 -9.59
N ALA A 89 0.98 12.21 -10.05
CA ALA A 89 1.36 12.09 -11.45
C ALA A 89 0.13 11.83 -12.34
N VAL A 90 -0.75 10.91 -11.93
CA VAL A 90 -2.02 10.64 -12.62
C VAL A 90 -2.87 11.91 -12.68
N ILE A 91 -3.06 12.62 -11.55
CA ILE A 91 -3.83 13.89 -11.51
C ILE A 91 -3.26 14.93 -12.48
N ARG A 92 -1.93 15.12 -12.50
CA ARG A 92 -1.29 16.11 -13.37
C ARG A 92 -1.46 15.81 -14.86
N HIS A 93 -1.59 14.54 -15.23
CA HIS A 93 -1.76 14.11 -16.61
C HIS A 93 -3.22 13.95 -17.02
N ALA A 94 -4.18 14.13 -16.10
CA ALA A 94 -5.61 14.07 -16.35
C ALA A 94 -6.12 15.38 -17.02
N VAL A 95 -5.58 15.70 -18.20
CA VAL A 95 -5.88 16.91 -18.98
C VAL A 95 -6.39 16.56 -20.38
N GLY A 96 -7.19 17.43 -20.98
CA GLY A 96 -7.73 17.22 -22.34
C GLY A 96 -8.60 15.97 -22.44
N GLU A 97 -8.22 15.04 -23.33
CA GLU A 97 -8.94 13.77 -23.55
C GLU A 97 -8.74 12.75 -22.41
N SER A 98 -7.78 12.99 -21.51
CA SER A 98 -7.50 12.15 -20.35
C SER A 98 -8.14 12.67 -19.05
N VAL A 99 -9.04 13.66 -19.13
CA VAL A 99 -9.77 14.15 -17.96
C VAL A 99 -10.58 13.01 -17.35
N GLY A 100 -10.44 12.84 -16.03
CA GLY A 100 -11.10 11.78 -15.29
C GLY A 100 -10.43 10.41 -15.41
N MET A 101 -9.22 10.32 -15.99
CA MET A 101 -8.43 9.09 -15.90
C MET A 101 -8.04 8.80 -14.45
N GLY A 102 -8.04 7.52 -14.11
CA GLY A 102 -7.65 7.05 -12.80
C GLY A 102 -7.11 5.64 -12.89
N THR A 103 -6.62 5.11 -11.79
CA THR A 103 -6.21 3.71 -11.72
C THR A 103 -6.23 3.20 -10.30
N THR A 104 -6.49 1.92 -10.12
CA THR A 104 -6.20 1.24 -8.85
C THR A 104 -4.69 1.09 -8.70
N LEU A 105 -4.24 0.79 -7.48
CA LEU A 105 -2.86 0.40 -7.24
C LEU A 105 -2.80 -0.58 -6.06
N LEU A 106 -2.26 -1.76 -6.33
CA LEU A 106 -1.88 -2.71 -5.29
C LEU A 106 -0.42 -3.09 -5.47
N ALA A 107 0.41 -2.77 -4.48
CA ALA A 107 1.82 -3.07 -4.47
C ALA A 107 2.22 -3.88 -3.23
N ILE A 108 3.08 -4.89 -3.43
CA ILE A 108 3.75 -5.63 -2.36
C ILE A 108 5.26 -5.43 -2.50
N LEU A 109 5.87 -4.90 -1.44
CA LEU A 109 7.32 -4.85 -1.29
C LEU A 109 7.76 -5.96 -0.34
N ILE A 110 8.64 -6.85 -0.82
CA ILE A 110 9.39 -7.78 0.03
C ILE A 110 10.75 -7.17 0.35
N ASP A 111 11.04 -6.96 1.64
CA ASP A 111 12.34 -6.51 2.15
C ASP A 111 12.78 -7.34 3.37
N GLY A 112 13.70 -8.28 3.15
CA GLY A 112 14.12 -9.23 4.17
C GLY A 112 12.99 -10.22 4.50
N GLY A 113 12.71 -10.40 5.78
CA GLY A 113 11.65 -11.29 6.28
C GLY A 113 10.26 -10.64 6.36
N ALA A 114 10.01 -9.53 5.66
CA ALA A 114 8.73 -8.82 5.72
C ALA A 114 8.19 -8.50 4.32
N ALA A 115 6.85 -8.51 4.22
CA ALA A 115 6.11 -7.94 3.11
C ALA A 115 5.39 -6.67 3.60
N LEU A 116 5.46 -5.59 2.82
CA LEU A 116 4.64 -4.39 2.98
C LEU A 116 3.62 -4.36 1.86
N VAL A 117 2.34 -4.22 2.21
CA VAL A 117 1.22 -4.15 1.28
C VAL A 117 0.74 -2.71 1.24
N ALA A 118 0.72 -2.11 0.04
CA ALA A 118 0.21 -0.78 -0.24
C ALA A 118 -0.97 -0.90 -1.22
N HIS A 119 -2.17 -0.54 -0.79
CA HIS A 119 -3.41 -0.86 -1.48
C HIS A 119 -4.35 0.36 -1.65
N VAL A 120 -4.82 0.57 -2.88
CA VAL A 120 -5.78 1.59 -3.30
C VAL A 120 -6.64 1.01 -4.43
N GLY A 121 -7.85 0.54 -4.11
CA GLY A 121 -8.84 0.15 -5.12
C GLY A 121 -9.46 -1.18 -4.74
N ASP A 122 -9.76 -2.00 -5.73
CA ASP A 122 -10.38 -3.32 -5.61
C ASP A 122 -9.55 -4.44 -6.25
N SER A 123 -8.31 -4.15 -6.65
CA SER A 123 -7.30 -5.19 -6.88
C SER A 123 -7.02 -5.95 -5.58
N ARG A 124 -6.77 -7.26 -5.69
CA ARG A 124 -6.70 -8.14 -4.51
C ARG A 124 -5.33 -8.77 -4.32
N ALA A 125 -4.91 -8.87 -3.06
CA ALA A 125 -3.75 -9.65 -2.64
C ALA A 125 -4.18 -10.86 -1.82
N TYR A 126 -3.49 -11.99 -2.03
CA TYR A 126 -3.67 -13.21 -1.25
C TYR A 126 -2.31 -13.77 -0.80
N LEU A 127 -2.29 -14.40 0.36
CA LEU A 127 -1.16 -15.17 0.89
C LEU A 127 -1.59 -16.63 1.04
N LEU A 128 -0.92 -17.52 0.31
CA LEU A 128 -0.95 -18.95 0.58
C LEU A 128 0.18 -19.29 1.55
N ARG A 129 -0.18 -19.82 2.71
CA ARG A 129 0.75 -20.29 3.74
C ARG A 129 0.21 -21.56 4.36
N ASP A 130 1.06 -22.59 4.47
CA ASP A 130 0.68 -23.86 5.11
C ASP A 130 -0.63 -24.47 4.54
N ASN A 131 -0.87 -24.27 3.23
CA ASN A 131 -2.07 -24.68 2.49
C ASN A 131 -3.37 -23.96 2.89
N GLU A 132 -3.27 -22.83 3.59
CA GLU A 132 -4.37 -21.90 3.86
C GLU A 132 -4.22 -20.66 2.98
N LEU A 133 -5.29 -20.30 2.27
CA LEU A 133 -5.35 -19.07 1.48
C LEU A 133 -5.96 -17.96 2.33
N LEU A 134 -5.20 -16.91 2.57
CA LEU A 134 -5.64 -15.72 3.29
C LEU A 134 -5.72 -14.53 2.32
N ARG A 135 -6.91 -13.94 2.18
CA ARG A 135 -7.08 -12.65 1.51
C ARG A 135 -6.48 -11.53 2.37
N LEU A 136 -5.58 -10.75 1.78
CA LEU A 136 -4.84 -9.69 2.47
C LEU A 136 -5.50 -8.31 2.36
N THR A 137 -6.29 -8.05 1.33
CA THR A 137 -6.90 -6.73 1.07
C THR A 137 -8.42 -6.82 1.02
N ASP A 138 -9.09 -5.75 1.47
CA ASP A 138 -10.53 -5.58 1.35
C ASP A 138 -10.81 -4.53 0.28
N ASP A 139 -11.78 -4.77 -0.60
CA ASP A 139 -11.99 -3.90 -1.77
C ASP A 139 -12.49 -2.52 -1.34
N HIS A 140 -11.96 -1.47 -1.96
CA HIS A 140 -12.47 -0.11 -1.83
C HIS A 140 -13.58 0.18 -2.85
N SER A 141 -14.55 -0.72 -2.97
CA SER A 141 -15.71 -0.58 -3.84
C SER A 141 -16.96 -0.15 -3.06
N TRP A 142 -17.96 0.38 -3.78
CA TRP A 142 -19.22 0.76 -3.16
C TRP A 142 -19.94 -0.43 -2.53
N VAL A 143 -19.94 -1.58 -3.22
CA VAL A 143 -20.60 -2.80 -2.72
C VAL A 143 -19.88 -3.37 -1.51
N ALA A 144 -18.54 -3.35 -1.49
CA ALA A 144 -17.77 -3.79 -0.33
C ALA A 144 -18.06 -2.92 0.91
N GLU A 145 -18.25 -1.62 0.71
CA GLU A 145 -18.68 -0.72 1.78
C GLU A 145 -20.08 -1.07 2.30
N GLN A 146 -21.02 -1.37 1.41
CA GLN A 146 -22.37 -1.76 1.84
C GLN A 146 -22.38 -3.07 2.60
N VAL A 147 -21.56 -4.05 2.20
CA VAL A 147 -21.39 -5.31 2.93
C VAL A 147 -20.81 -5.05 4.32
N ARG A 148 -19.76 -4.23 4.41
CA ARG A 148 -19.14 -3.84 5.68
C ARG A 148 -20.13 -3.17 6.63
N LEU A 149 -21.04 -2.35 6.10
CA LEU A 149 -22.09 -1.68 6.88
C LEU A 149 -23.29 -2.61 7.20
N GLY A 150 -23.31 -3.83 6.68
CA GLY A 150 -24.38 -4.80 6.88
C GLY A 150 -25.64 -4.55 6.04
N PHE A 151 -25.55 -3.70 5.01
CA PHE A 151 -26.66 -3.41 4.09
C PHE A 151 -26.78 -4.43 2.95
N LEU A 152 -25.69 -5.11 2.60
CA LEU A 152 -25.66 -6.18 1.61
C LEU A 152 -24.96 -7.42 2.17
N THR A 153 -25.32 -8.59 1.67
CA THR A 153 -24.53 -9.82 1.80
C THR A 153 -23.43 -9.88 0.73
N GLU A 154 -22.43 -10.74 0.91
CA GLU A 154 -21.36 -10.93 -0.09
C GLU A 154 -21.93 -11.44 -1.42
N GLU A 155 -22.93 -12.32 -1.35
CA GLU A 155 -23.63 -12.84 -2.53
C GLU A 155 -24.37 -11.74 -3.30
N GLU A 156 -25.12 -10.88 -2.58
CA GLU A 156 -25.81 -9.74 -3.20
C GLU A 156 -24.84 -8.73 -3.81
N ALA A 157 -23.69 -8.49 -3.15
CA ALA A 157 -22.66 -7.59 -3.67
C ALA A 157 -22.09 -8.06 -5.02
N HIS A 158 -21.95 -9.37 -5.21
CA HIS A 158 -21.39 -9.96 -6.44
C HIS A 158 -22.31 -9.80 -7.68
N GLU A 159 -23.62 -9.76 -7.45
CA GLU A 159 -24.63 -9.57 -8.50
C GLU A 159 -25.12 -8.11 -8.63
N HIS A 160 -24.65 -7.22 -7.76
CA HIS A 160 -25.12 -5.83 -7.71
C HIS A 160 -24.71 -5.03 -8.96
N GLN A 161 -25.62 -4.18 -9.44
CA GLN A 161 -25.39 -3.30 -10.60
C GLN A 161 -24.20 -2.33 -10.46
N TRP A 162 -23.80 -2.03 -9.23
CA TRP A 162 -22.69 -1.12 -8.91
C TRP A 162 -21.43 -1.85 -8.40
N LYS A 163 -21.30 -3.15 -8.68
CA LYS A 163 -20.16 -3.95 -8.23
C LYS A 163 -18.80 -3.43 -8.70
N SER A 164 -18.76 -2.84 -9.90
CA SER A 164 -17.55 -2.24 -10.50
C SER A 164 -17.34 -0.77 -10.11
N VAL A 165 -18.12 -0.20 -9.18
CA VAL A 165 -17.95 1.19 -8.75
C VAL A 165 -16.89 1.24 -7.66
N VAL A 166 -15.70 1.70 -8.04
CA VAL A 166 -14.56 1.92 -7.14
C VAL A 166 -14.69 3.29 -6.45
N ASN A 167 -14.64 3.30 -5.12
CA ASN A 167 -14.75 4.52 -4.30
C ASN A 167 -13.38 5.15 -3.98
N ASN A 168 -12.27 4.47 -4.29
CA ASN A 168 -10.93 4.93 -3.99
C ASN A 168 -9.96 4.50 -5.10
N ALA A 169 -9.43 5.46 -5.84
CA ALA A 169 -8.50 5.25 -6.93
C ALA A 169 -7.47 6.38 -6.97
N LEU A 170 -6.32 6.12 -7.59
CA LEU A 170 -5.37 7.15 -7.96
C LEU A 170 -5.97 8.02 -9.07
N GLY A 171 -5.66 9.32 -9.05
CA GLY A 171 -6.21 10.27 -10.03
C GLY A 171 -7.46 11.02 -9.57
N GLY A 172 -8.12 10.58 -8.49
CA GLY A 172 -9.34 11.19 -7.98
C GLY A 172 -9.09 12.44 -7.13
N GLU A 173 -8.52 12.26 -5.93
CA GLU A 173 -8.22 13.35 -4.99
C GLU A 173 -6.71 13.51 -4.84
N GLU A 174 -6.20 14.75 -4.62
CA GLU A 174 -4.76 14.98 -4.38
C GLU A 174 -4.21 14.10 -3.26
N ARG A 175 -5.02 13.87 -2.23
CA ARG A 175 -4.68 13.03 -1.10
C ARG A 175 -5.17 11.61 -1.37
N VAL A 176 -4.24 10.67 -1.57
CA VAL A 176 -4.60 9.27 -1.72
C VAL A 176 -5.07 8.69 -0.39
N ARG A 177 -6.14 7.88 -0.40
CA ARG A 177 -6.52 7.07 0.76
C ARG A 177 -5.78 5.73 0.67
N LEU A 178 -4.52 5.71 1.09
CA LEU A 178 -3.65 4.53 1.01
C LEU A 178 -3.83 3.62 2.22
N GLU A 179 -4.14 2.34 1.99
CA GLU A 179 -3.97 1.28 2.99
C GLU A 179 -2.53 0.75 2.94
N LEU A 180 -1.79 0.90 4.04
CA LEU A 180 -0.40 0.43 4.18
C LEU A 180 -0.22 -0.37 5.46
N PHE A 181 0.10 -1.64 5.33
CA PHE A 181 0.42 -2.51 6.46
C PHE A 181 1.57 -3.48 6.13
N GLY A 182 2.17 -4.06 7.16
CA GLY A 182 3.27 -5.01 7.02
C GLY A 182 3.01 -6.32 7.75
N LEU A 183 3.51 -7.42 7.18
CA LEU A 183 3.44 -8.75 7.76
C LEU A 183 4.76 -9.52 7.60
N PRO A 184 5.11 -10.43 8.53
CA PRO A 184 6.24 -11.32 8.35
C PRO A 184 5.97 -12.31 7.22
N VAL A 185 7.01 -12.58 6.42
CA VAL A 185 7.02 -13.64 5.40
C VAL A 185 8.10 -14.68 5.68
N LYS A 186 7.84 -15.92 5.28
CA LYS A 186 8.75 -17.07 5.46
C LYS A 186 8.85 -17.86 4.17
N ALA A 187 9.92 -18.65 4.05
CA ALA A 187 10.12 -19.57 2.93
C ALA A 187 8.90 -20.50 2.77
N GLY A 188 8.46 -20.65 1.53
CA GLY A 188 7.28 -21.44 1.17
C GLY A 188 5.97 -20.65 1.15
N ASP A 189 5.97 -19.39 1.59
CA ASP A 189 4.85 -18.49 1.34
C ASP A 189 4.75 -18.19 -0.16
N ARG A 190 3.53 -18.17 -0.68
CA ARG A 190 3.22 -17.73 -2.04
C ARG A 190 2.20 -16.61 -2.00
N LEU A 191 2.52 -15.50 -2.64
CA LEU A 191 1.64 -14.34 -2.75
C LEU A 191 1.04 -14.28 -4.15
N LEU A 192 -0.23 -13.88 -4.23
CA LEU A 192 -0.91 -13.49 -5.46
C LEU A 192 -1.29 -12.02 -5.36
N ILE A 193 -1.02 -11.25 -6.40
CA ILE A 193 -1.55 -9.90 -6.63
C ILE A 193 -2.32 -9.96 -7.94
N CYS A 194 -3.56 -9.48 -7.98
CA CYS A 194 -4.34 -9.51 -9.22
C CYS A 194 -5.35 -8.36 -9.34
N SER A 195 -5.70 -8.01 -10.59
CA SER A 195 -6.82 -7.12 -10.89
C SER A 195 -8.17 -7.83 -10.65
N ASP A 196 -9.25 -7.06 -10.72
CA ASP A 196 -10.61 -7.58 -10.55
C ASP A 196 -11.01 -8.53 -11.70
N GLY A 197 -10.43 -8.39 -12.89
CA GLY A 197 -10.68 -9.29 -14.01
C GLY A 197 -10.25 -10.74 -13.76
N LEU A 198 -9.34 -11.00 -12.81
CA LEU A 198 -9.10 -12.36 -12.29
C LEU A 198 -10.08 -12.70 -11.16
N SER A 199 -10.08 -11.88 -10.11
CA SER A 199 -10.76 -12.22 -8.85
C SER A 199 -12.29 -12.11 -8.90
N GLY A 200 -12.82 -11.45 -9.92
CA GLY A 200 -14.24 -11.33 -10.21
C GLY A 200 -14.84 -12.54 -10.94
N VAL A 201 -14.02 -13.41 -11.53
CA VAL A 201 -14.47 -14.59 -12.28
C VAL A 201 -13.90 -15.91 -11.78
N VAL A 202 -12.73 -15.88 -11.12
CA VAL A 202 -12.13 -17.08 -10.52
C VAL A 202 -12.36 -17.08 -9.00
N PRO A 203 -13.19 -17.99 -8.47
CA PRO A 203 -13.54 -18.00 -7.04
C PRO A 203 -12.39 -18.51 -6.17
N GLU A 204 -12.39 -18.14 -4.89
CA GLU A 204 -11.30 -18.45 -3.95
C GLU A 204 -10.93 -19.95 -3.83
N PRO A 205 -11.88 -20.92 -3.84
CA PRO A 205 -11.53 -22.34 -3.83
C PRO A 205 -10.70 -22.76 -5.04
N GLU A 206 -10.92 -22.13 -6.19
CA GLU A 206 -10.16 -22.39 -7.41
C GLU A 206 -8.81 -21.68 -7.39
N LEU A 207 -8.73 -20.46 -6.86
CA LEU A 207 -7.46 -19.78 -6.58
C LEU A 207 -6.58 -20.64 -5.67
N LEU A 208 -7.12 -21.16 -4.56
CA LEU A 208 -6.39 -22.07 -3.66
C LEU A 208 -5.87 -23.29 -4.42
N ARG A 209 -6.69 -23.92 -5.27
CA ARG A 209 -6.27 -25.08 -6.08
C ARG A 209 -5.09 -24.76 -7.00
N PHE A 210 -5.10 -23.60 -7.66
CA PHE A 210 -3.99 -23.19 -8.53
C PHE A 210 -2.74 -22.80 -7.75
N LEU A 211 -2.90 -22.03 -6.67
CA LEU A 211 -1.79 -21.54 -5.85
C LEU A 211 -1.08 -22.68 -5.10
N SER A 212 -1.79 -23.73 -4.69
CA SER A 212 -1.21 -24.92 -4.01
C SER A 212 -0.38 -25.83 -4.94
N ARG A 213 -0.35 -25.57 -6.25
CA ARG A 213 0.47 -26.35 -7.19
C ARG A 213 1.96 -26.06 -6.97
N ARG A 214 2.80 -27.09 -7.10
CA ARG A 214 4.27 -26.96 -6.98
C ARG A 214 4.95 -26.50 -8.28
N ASP A 215 4.21 -25.89 -9.19
CA ASP A 215 4.76 -25.34 -10.42
C ASP A 215 5.46 -24.01 -10.15
N ALA A 216 6.32 -23.60 -11.09
CA ALA A 216 6.98 -22.30 -11.06
C ALA A 216 5.95 -21.15 -11.16
N PRO A 217 6.23 -19.99 -10.54
CA PRO A 217 5.35 -18.82 -10.54
C PRO A 217 4.75 -18.49 -11.92
N GLU A 218 5.57 -18.46 -12.97
CA GLU A 218 5.15 -18.12 -14.34
C GLU A 218 4.12 -19.10 -14.90
N THR A 219 4.22 -20.38 -14.52
CA THR A 219 3.26 -21.41 -14.94
C THR A 219 1.94 -21.21 -14.21
N VAL A 220 1.98 -20.94 -12.90
CA VAL A 220 0.77 -20.69 -12.10
C VAL A 220 0.07 -19.42 -12.58
N THR A 221 0.82 -18.35 -12.85
CA THR A 221 0.26 -17.10 -13.40
C THR A 221 -0.46 -17.35 -14.72
N ARG A 222 0.14 -18.12 -15.64
CA ARG A 222 -0.51 -18.47 -16.91
C ARG A 222 -1.80 -19.25 -16.69
N LEU A 223 -1.77 -20.27 -15.82
CA LEU A 223 -2.96 -21.07 -15.50
C LEU A 223 -4.10 -20.23 -14.92
N LEU A 224 -3.78 -19.22 -14.10
CA LEU A 224 -4.77 -18.29 -13.54
C LEU A 224 -5.41 -17.41 -14.63
N VAL A 225 -4.59 -16.83 -15.51
CA VAL A 225 -5.08 -16.03 -16.63
C VAL A 225 -5.92 -16.87 -17.60
N ASP A 226 -5.47 -18.09 -17.92
CA ASP A 226 -6.23 -19.03 -18.75
C ASP A 226 -7.58 -19.37 -18.11
N ALA A 227 -7.61 -19.61 -16.79
CA ALA A 227 -8.85 -19.90 -16.07
C ALA A 227 -9.84 -18.71 -16.10
N ALA A 228 -9.36 -17.47 -15.92
CA ALA A 228 -10.19 -16.27 -16.05
C ALA A 228 -10.75 -16.11 -17.48
N ASN A 229 -9.93 -16.38 -18.49
CA ASN A 229 -10.35 -16.38 -19.88
C ASN A 229 -11.35 -17.49 -20.19
N ASP A 230 -11.20 -18.69 -19.62
CA ASP A 230 -12.14 -19.79 -19.75
C ASP A 230 -13.47 -19.53 -19.03
N ALA A 231 -13.45 -18.74 -17.94
CA ALA A 231 -14.64 -18.20 -17.29
C ALA A 231 -15.33 -17.07 -18.08
N GLY A 232 -14.82 -16.74 -19.27
CA GLY A 232 -15.42 -15.81 -20.22
C GLY A 232 -14.62 -14.53 -20.44
N GLY A 233 -13.61 -14.23 -19.62
CA GLY A 233 -12.72 -13.06 -19.76
C GLY A 233 -13.45 -11.74 -20.00
N PRO A 234 -14.34 -11.31 -19.07
CA PRO A 234 -15.15 -10.10 -19.25
C PRO A 234 -14.34 -8.80 -19.18
N ASP A 235 -13.18 -8.82 -18.53
CA ASP A 235 -12.31 -7.66 -18.37
C ASP A 235 -10.84 -7.96 -18.66
N ASN A 236 -9.99 -6.93 -18.56
CA ASN A 236 -8.54 -7.07 -18.54
C ASN A 236 -8.10 -7.90 -17.32
N ILE A 237 -7.12 -8.78 -17.51
CA ILE A 237 -6.72 -9.75 -16.49
C ILE A 237 -5.24 -9.59 -16.24
N THR A 238 -4.87 -9.24 -15.02
CA THR A 238 -3.47 -9.15 -14.61
C THR A 238 -3.23 -9.92 -13.32
N ALA A 239 -2.16 -10.71 -13.30
CA ALA A 239 -1.76 -11.51 -12.16
C ALA A 239 -0.24 -11.48 -11.95
N VAL A 240 0.18 -11.36 -10.70
CA VAL A 240 1.56 -11.51 -10.24
C VAL A 240 1.61 -12.57 -9.15
N ILE A 241 2.37 -13.63 -9.38
CA ILE A 241 2.72 -14.63 -8.37
C ILE A 241 4.11 -14.32 -7.83
N VAL A 242 4.27 -14.40 -6.51
CA VAL A 242 5.56 -14.23 -5.84
C VAL A 242 5.78 -15.34 -4.83
N ASP A 243 6.80 -16.16 -5.05
CA ASP A 243 7.26 -17.19 -4.13
C ASP A 243 8.35 -16.63 -3.24
N VAL A 244 8.20 -16.79 -1.93
CA VAL A 244 9.26 -16.52 -0.96
C VAL A 244 10.13 -17.77 -0.88
N VAL A 245 11.30 -17.72 -1.50
CA VAL A 245 12.21 -18.87 -1.62
C VAL A 245 13.03 -19.06 -0.34
N ARG A 246 13.37 -17.97 0.35
CA ARG A 246 14.15 -18.02 1.60
C ARG A 246 13.58 -17.12 2.68
N THR A 247 13.67 -17.56 3.92
CA THR A 247 13.39 -16.71 5.09
C THR A 247 14.62 -15.88 5.41
N LEU A 248 14.46 -14.56 5.47
CA LEU A 248 15.45 -13.65 6.03
C LEU A 248 14.97 -13.11 7.39
N PRO A 249 15.88 -12.56 8.22
CA PRO A 249 15.46 -11.86 9.43
C PRO A 249 14.52 -10.70 9.10
N LEU A 250 13.62 -10.40 10.04
CA LEU A 250 12.81 -9.20 9.97
C LEU A 250 13.68 -7.95 9.81
N PRO A 251 13.22 -6.95 9.06
CA PRO A 251 13.93 -5.70 8.92
C PRO A 251 13.97 -4.92 10.26
N ARG A 252 14.83 -3.90 10.33
CA ARG A 252 15.04 -3.10 11.55
C ARG A 252 13.99 -1.99 11.76
N TYR A 253 13.08 -1.80 10.82
CA TYR A 253 11.97 -0.86 10.96
C TYR A 253 10.73 -1.57 11.51
N ALA A 254 9.82 -0.81 12.09
CA ALA A 254 8.55 -1.34 12.57
C ALA A 254 7.62 -1.62 11.39
N LEU A 255 6.99 -2.79 11.38
CA LEU A 255 5.95 -3.10 10.40
C LEU A 255 4.70 -2.28 10.76
N PRO A 256 4.12 -1.52 9.81
CA PRO A 256 2.88 -0.81 10.07
C PRO A 256 1.77 -1.82 10.39
N PRO A 257 0.99 -1.63 11.46
CA PRO A 257 -0.13 -2.52 11.78
C PRO A 257 -1.22 -2.41 10.72
N ARG A 258 -1.98 -3.50 10.50
CA ARG A 258 -3.23 -3.42 9.75
C ARG A 258 -4.29 -2.71 10.58
N THR A 259 -5.00 -1.78 9.97
CA THR A 259 -6.06 -0.96 10.59
C THR A 259 -7.37 -1.18 9.85
N PRO A 260 -8.48 -1.57 10.53
CA PRO A 260 -9.74 -1.91 9.87
C PRO A 260 -10.36 -0.77 9.04
N ASP A 261 -10.18 0.49 9.47
CA ASP A 261 -10.74 1.68 8.82
C ASP A 261 -9.80 2.29 7.76
N GLY A 262 -8.71 1.58 7.47
CA GLY A 262 -7.59 2.12 6.72
C GLY A 262 -6.76 3.12 7.54
N PRO A 263 -5.49 3.34 7.19
CA PRO A 263 -4.62 4.22 7.94
C PRO A 263 -4.85 5.72 7.61
N GLU A 264 -4.89 6.61 8.60
CA GLU A 264 -4.75 8.09 8.44
C GLU A 264 -3.32 8.51 7.97
N TYR A 265 -2.60 7.65 7.25
CA TYR A 265 -1.15 7.76 7.10
C TYR A 265 -0.72 8.88 6.16
N VAL A 266 -1.61 9.33 5.30
CA VAL A 266 -1.33 10.46 4.41
C VAL A 266 -1.38 11.79 5.17
N ASP A 267 -2.08 11.91 6.31
CA ASP A 267 -2.05 13.15 7.12
C ASP A 267 -0.68 13.34 7.76
N VAL A 268 -0.12 12.26 8.31
CA VAL A 268 1.17 12.28 9.00
C VAL A 268 2.35 12.40 8.02
N LEU A 269 2.26 11.77 6.84
CA LEU A 269 3.30 11.87 5.82
C LEU A 269 3.23 13.19 5.02
N LEU A 270 2.03 13.70 4.73
CA LEU A 270 1.88 15.02 4.08
C LEU A 270 2.21 16.16 5.05
N THR A 271 1.96 16.04 6.36
CA THR A 271 2.48 17.04 7.32
C THR A 271 4.00 17.00 7.46
N ALA A 272 4.65 15.88 7.12
CA ALA A 272 6.11 15.79 7.09
C ALA A 272 6.72 16.35 5.79
N ARG A 273 6.07 16.17 4.62
CA ARG A 273 6.55 16.64 3.30
C ARG A 273 6.08 18.04 2.91
N ARG A 274 4.85 18.45 3.25
CA ARG A 274 4.53 19.88 3.27
C ARG A 274 5.28 20.40 4.47
N GLY A 275 6.25 21.28 4.24
CA GLY A 275 6.83 22.12 5.29
C GLY A 275 5.78 23.07 5.92
N SER A 276 4.55 22.63 6.16
CA SER A 276 3.52 23.28 6.95
C SER A 276 3.46 22.61 8.31
N SER A 277 4.59 22.64 9.03
CA SER A 277 4.50 22.63 10.48
C SER A 277 3.57 23.80 10.86
N LEU A 278 2.73 23.66 11.91
CA LEU A 278 2.02 24.78 12.53
C LEU A 278 2.91 26.04 12.62
N VAL A 279 4.21 25.81 12.85
CA VAL A 279 5.24 26.83 12.92
C VAL A 279 5.44 27.60 11.62
N THR A 280 5.37 26.98 10.45
CA THR A 280 5.45 27.69 9.16
C THR A 280 4.27 28.64 8.98
N TYR A 281 3.07 28.20 9.36
CA TYR A 281 1.89 29.07 9.36
C TYR A 281 2.04 30.22 10.37
N LEU A 282 2.55 29.94 11.57
CA LEU A 282 2.86 30.97 12.57
C LEU A 282 3.93 31.95 12.08
N ILE A 283 4.97 31.48 11.38
CA ILE A 283 6.03 32.31 10.80
C ILE A 283 5.45 33.22 9.72
N LEU A 284 4.69 32.67 8.77
CA LEU A 284 4.07 33.45 7.70
C LEU A 284 3.08 34.48 8.25
N THR A 285 2.28 34.09 9.24
CA THR A 285 1.34 34.98 9.94
C THR A 285 2.08 36.11 10.67
N LEU A 286 3.16 35.79 11.39
CA LEU A 286 3.99 36.78 12.08
C LEU A 286 4.64 37.77 11.09
N VAL A 287 5.21 37.27 9.99
CA VAL A 287 5.81 38.11 8.94
C VAL A 287 4.75 39.03 8.32
N TYR A 288 3.57 38.50 8.00
CA TYR A 288 2.46 39.26 7.45
C TYR A 288 2.02 40.40 8.39
N PHE A 289 1.74 40.12 9.66
CA PHE A 289 1.30 41.14 10.62
C PHE A 289 2.40 42.16 10.95
N THR A 290 3.67 41.75 10.93
CA THR A 290 4.80 42.67 11.10
C THR A 290 4.88 43.66 9.94
N LEU A 291 4.81 43.17 8.70
CA LEU A 291 4.81 44.02 7.50
C LEU A 291 3.58 44.92 7.46
N LEU A 292 2.40 44.38 7.79
CA LEU A 292 1.15 45.14 7.85
C LEU A 292 1.23 46.25 8.92
N GLY A 293 1.77 45.95 10.10
CA GLY A 293 1.98 46.95 11.17
C GLY A 293 2.96 48.04 10.77
N MET A 294 4.04 47.70 10.07
CA MET A 294 4.98 48.69 9.52
C MET A 294 4.32 49.60 8.48
N ILE A 295 3.40 49.07 7.67
CA ILE A 295 2.65 49.87 6.69
C ILE A 295 1.65 50.80 7.39
N LEU A 296 0.87 50.28 8.34
CA LEU A 296 -0.25 50.99 8.99
C LEU A 296 0.19 52.00 10.06
N ILE A 297 1.33 51.80 10.72
CA ILE A 297 1.81 52.67 11.81
C ILE A 297 3.23 53.18 11.48
N PRO A 298 3.35 54.21 10.63
CA PRO A 298 4.64 54.68 10.12
C PRO A 298 5.60 55.15 11.22
N GLU A 299 5.06 55.75 12.28
CA GLU A 299 5.81 56.33 13.39
C GLU A 299 6.59 55.29 14.21
N HIS A 300 6.18 54.02 14.16
CA HIS A 300 6.78 52.93 14.92
C HIS A 300 7.37 51.82 14.03
N ARG A 301 7.59 52.10 12.74
CA ARG A 301 8.11 51.12 11.76
C ARG A 301 9.34 50.36 12.23
N THR A 302 10.34 51.07 12.76
CA THR A 302 11.61 50.48 13.21
C THR A 302 11.41 49.56 14.42
N LEU A 303 10.56 49.97 15.36
CA LEU A 303 10.26 49.20 16.57
C LEU A 303 9.44 47.93 16.27
N ILE A 304 8.41 48.05 15.42
CA ILE A 304 7.60 46.91 14.96
C ILE A 304 8.46 45.90 14.19
N GLY A 305 9.32 46.39 13.28
CA GLY A 305 10.23 45.54 12.52
C GLY A 305 11.23 44.78 13.40
N LEU A 306 11.82 45.44 14.41
CA LEU A 306 12.73 44.81 15.37
C LEU A 306 12.04 43.75 16.23
N LEU A 307 10.82 44.03 16.69
CA LEU A 307 10.02 43.08 17.48
C LEU A 307 9.67 41.83 16.67
N GLY A 308 9.23 42.00 15.41
CA GLY A 308 8.92 40.90 14.51
C GLY A 308 10.14 40.03 14.19
N LEU A 309 11.31 40.65 13.95
CA LEU A 309 12.57 39.93 13.73
C LEU A 309 12.98 39.10 14.96
N LEU A 310 12.83 39.66 16.16
CA LEU A 310 13.18 39.00 17.41
C LEU A 310 12.27 37.79 17.70
N LEU A 311 10.95 37.93 17.46
CA LEU A 311 9.99 36.84 17.56
C LEU A 311 10.28 35.73 16.53
N LEU A 312 10.62 36.10 15.29
CA LEU A 312 10.99 35.14 14.26
C LEU A 312 12.25 34.34 14.64
N ALA A 313 13.29 35.03 15.12
CA ALA A 313 14.52 34.40 15.58
C ALA A 313 14.28 33.44 16.76
N MET A 314 13.40 33.81 17.70
CA MET A 314 13.02 32.96 18.83
C MET A 314 12.31 31.68 18.38
N ILE A 315 11.38 31.78 17.42
CA ILE A 315 10.67 30.62 16.87
C ILE A 315 11.64 29.65 16.19
N VAL A 316 12.53 30.16 15.34
CA VAL A 316 13.56 29.35 14.64
C VAL A 316 14.52 28.69 15.63
N PHE A 317 14.93 29.42 16.68
CA PHE A 317 15.79 28.87 17.73
C PHE A 317 15.10 27.75 18.51
N LEU A 318 13.83 27.92 18.87
CA LEU A 318 13.04 26.90 19.57
C LEU A 318 12.88 25.64 18.71
N GLN A 319 12.61 25.79 17.41
CA GLN A 319 12.57 24.66 16.47
C GLN A 319 13.89 23.90 16.42
N ALA A 320 15.01 24.61 16.28
CA ALA A 320 16.34 24.00 16.23
C ALA A 320 16.68 23.25 17.53
N ARG A 321 16.09 23.64 18.67
CA ARG A 321 16.25 22.97 19.96
C ARG A 321 15.36 21.72 20.08
N VAL A 322 14.09 21.80 19.66
CA VAL A 322 13.17 20.66 19.65
C VAL A 322 13.67 19.56 18.71
N GLN A 323 14.13 19.91 17.51
CA GLN A 323 14.69 18.95 16.56
C GLN A 323 15.93 18.25 17.13
N ARG A 324 16.84 18.99 17.79
CA ARG A 324 18.00 18.40 18.47
C ARG A 324 17.61 17.47 19.62
N GLY A 325 16.56 17.81 20.38
CA GLY A 325 16.04 16.98 21.47
C GLY A 325 15.41 15.66 20.99
N LEU A 326 14.65 15.69 19.88
CA LEU A 326 14.04 14.51 19.27
C LEU A 326 15.10 13.54 18.70
N VAL A 327 16.18 14.07 18.12
CA VAL A 327 17.31 13.26 17.63
C VAL A 327 18.05 12.58 18.79
N ALA A 328 18.22 13.27 19.92
CA ALA A 328 18.86 12.71 21.13
C ALA A 328 17.98 11.67 21.87
N ALA A 329 16.66 11.83 21.86
CA ALA A 329 15.72 10.86 22.46
C ALA A 329 15.60 9.56 21.64
N ARG A 330 15.84 9.62 20.33
CA ARG A 330 15.89 8.43 19.46
C ARG A 330 17.16 7.59 19.64
N SER A 331 18.26 8.16 20.13
CA SER A 331 19.53 7.42 20.37
C SER A 331 19.63 6.76 21.75
N THR A 332 18.69 7.02 22.67
CA THR A 332 18.83 6.64 24.10
C THR A 332 17.76 5.68 24.62
N ARG A 333 16.86 5.12 23.79
CA ARG A 333 15.93 4.08 24.27
C ARG A 333 16.64 2.73 24.44
N PRO A 334 16.73 2.16 25.65
CA PRO A 334 17.25 0.81 25.85
C PRO A 334 16.21 -0.23 25.43
N ALA A 335 16.67 -1.34 24.86
CA ALA A 335 15.86 -2.52 24.54
C ALA A 335 15.22 -3.07 25.83
N VAL A 336 13.90 -2.94 25.96
CA VAL A 336 13.16 -3.47 27.10
C VAL A 336 13.02 -4.98 26.93
N ALA A 337 13.69 -5.70 27.83
CA ALA A 337 13.63 -7.14 27.98
C ALA A 337 12.23 -7.60 28.45
N LEU A 338 11.59 -8.48 27.69
CA LEU A 338 10.40 -9.21 28.11
C LEU A 338 10.77 -10.20 29.22
N LYS A 339 10.38 -9.86 30.46
CA LYS A 339 10.53 -10.68 31.65
C LYS A 339 9.40 -11.70 31.71
N ARG A 340 9.75 -12.98 31.76
CA ARG A 340 8.87 -14.11 32.09
C ARG A 340 8.08 -13.82 33.37
N VAL A 341 6.77 -14.04 33.33
CA VAL A 341 5.96 -14.30 34.53
C VAL A 341 5.28 -15.65 34.31
N GLY A 342 5.69 -16.62 35.11
CA GLY A 342 4.94 -17.84 35.34
C GLY A 342 4.55 -17.90 36.82
N THR A 343 3.31 -18.28 37.09
CA THR A 343 2.78 -18.84 38.34
C THR A 343 1.38 -19.37 38.00
N SER A 344 1.23 -20.67 37.73
CA SER A 344 0.80 -21.71 38.67
C SER A 344 -0.61 -21.53 39.24
N LEU A 345 -1.58 -22.26 38.68
CA LEU A 345 -2.69 -22.84 39.45
C LEU A 345 -2.92 -24.28 38.93
N ARG A 346 -2.67 -25.25 39.82
CA ARG A 346 -3.05 -26.66 39.72
C ARG A 346 -4.51 -26.82 40.16
N SER A 347 -5.28 -27.66 39.47
CA SER A 347 -5.92 -28.86 40.04
C SER A 347 -6.84 -29.53 39.01
N ASP A 348 -6.44 -30.72 38.57
CA ASP A 348 -7.31 -31.75 37.96
C ASP A 348 -8.41 -32.20 38.94
N PRO A 349 -9.49 -32.78 38.40
CA PRO A 349 -9.88 -34.11 38.87
C PRO A 349 -10.04 -35.14 37.73
N ASP A 350 -9.63 -36.37 38.05
CA ASP A 350 -9.53 -37.60 37.24
C ASP A 350 -10.78 -38.01 36.41
N PRO A 351 -10.58 -38.85 35.36
CA PRO A 351 -11.65 -39.40 34.51
C PRO A 351 -12.33 -40.63 35.12
N PRO A 352 -13.59 -40.95 34.74
CA PRO A 352 -14.23 -42.17 35.22
C PRO A 352 -13.81 -43.41 34.42
N GLU A 353 -13.36 -44.42 35.15
CA GLU A 353 -13.08 -45.77 34.67
C GLU A 353 -14.34 -46.49 34.15
N ARG A 354 -14.17 -47.22 33.04
CA ARG A 354 -15.06 -48.31 32.61
C ARG A 354 -15.00 -49.45 33.63
N LYS A 355 -16.17 -49.94 34.06
CA LYS A 355 -16.33 -51.32 34.55
C LYS A 355 -17.20 -52.12 33.58
N LEU A 356 -16.68 -53.28 33.21
CA LEU A 356 -17.44 -54.39 32.63
C LEU A 356 -18.56 -54.82 33.57
N ASN A 357 -19.72 -55.11 33.00
CA ASN A 357 -20.48 -56.34 33.21
C ASN A 357 -21.31 -56.61 31.95
#